data_AF-A0A959KH28-F1
#
_entry.id   AF-A0A959KH28-F1
#
_cell.length_a   1.000
_cell.length_b   1.000
_cell.length_c   1.000
_cell.angle_alpha   90.00
_cell.angle_beta   90.00
_cell.angle_gamma   90.00
#
_symmetry.space_group_name_H-M   'P 1'
#
loop_
_entity.id
_entity.type
_entity.pdbx_description
1 polymer ?
#
loop_
_entity_poly.entity_id
_entity_poly.type
_entity_poly.pdbx_seq_one_letter_code
_entity_poly.pdbx_strand_id
1 'polypeptide(L)'
;MSAPYALIPIHLDVLFCASHQPTAEPRINFDRLPYFDGQLDRNTAVPYLGEEIQSIPFRNDQVGLKKGLHLHWHLPEALTRSQAQPMLYFREMKKALPEEEAAKVWDWLTKKEWIYPLIDGKLAGILIDPPQFRAALPEAAKELRSLEKIRELFLPRNTQFPPVPNRWIIVKRREGAPAPEKVVVLESDFLHPFHEGNPHDSTPFPVGYEKPRPGAPDQAPTNPPFRYLGGKTYTLDEWKTTPANGEYLEDPLTVLGYGEPTFAAFYPNCRGVFGWHDPDVQAG
;
A
#
# COMPACT_ATOMS: atom_id res chain seq x y z
N MET A 1 2.03 -8.42 29.81
CA MET A 1 3.37 -8.09 29.28
C MET A 1 3.17 -7.04 28.20
N SER A 2 3.83 -5.88 28.27
CA SER A 2 3.73 -4.91 27.16
C SER A 2 4.39 -5.52 25.93
N ALA A 3 3.73 -5.47 24.78
CA ALA A 3 4.35 -5.88 23.53
C ALA A 3 5.67 -5.09 23.33
N PRO A 4 6.78 -5.72 22.94
CA PRO A 4 8.01 -5.01 22.64
C PRO A 4 7.74 -4.06 21.47
N TYR A 5 8.00 -2.76 21.66
CA TYR A 5 7.91 -1.76 20.59
C TYR A 5 9.30 -1.21 20.29
N ALA A 6 9.58 -0.99 19.01
CA ALA A 6 10.76 -0.29 18.55
C ALA A 6 10.38 1.16 18.21
N LEU A 7 11.16 2.12 18.72
CA LEU A 7 11.02 3.51 18.34
C LEU A 7 12.03 3.81 17.23
N ILE A 8 11.54 4.03 16.01
CA ILE A 8 12.38 4.30 14.85
C ILE A 8 12.15 5.75 14.42
N PRO A 9 13.16 6.64 14.49
CA PRO A 9 12.99 8.01 14.03
C PRO A 9 12.76 8.03 12.52
N ILE A 10 11.81 8.87 12.09
CA ILE A 10 11.53 9.16 10.68
C ILE A 10 11.78 10.65 10.43
N HIS A 11 12.31 10.98 9.25
CA HIS A 11 12.42 12.37 8.84
C HIS A 11 11.06 12.83 8.33
N LEU A 12 10.63 14.02 8.75
CA LEU A 12 9.36 14.62 8.35
C LEU A 12 9.63 15.98 7.73
N ASP A 13 9.33 16.11 6.45
CA ASP A 13 9.28 17.38 5.74
C ASP A 13 7.88 17.97 5.86
N VAL A 14 7.84 19.29 6.08
CA VAL A 14 6.60 20.03 6.28
C VAL A 14 6.63 21.29 5.42
N LEU A 15 5.66 21.42 4.53
CA LEU A 15 5.50 22.57 3.65
C LEU A 15 4.16 23.25 3.90
N PHE A 16 4.18 24.54 4.23
CA PHE A 16 2.97 25.34 4.33
C PHE A 16 2.69 26.06 3.01
N CYS A 17 1.49 25.86 2.46
CA CYS A 17 1.01 26.53 1.27
C CYS A 17 -0.09 27.54 1.68
N ALA A 18 0.20 28.85 1.57
CA ALA A 18 -0.77 29.89 1.91
C ALA A 18 -1.93 30.00 0.91
N SER A 19 -1.71 29.53 -0.32
CA SER A 19 -2.64 29.48 -1.44
C SER A 19 -2.33 28.24 -2.29
N HIS A 20 -3.12 27.99 -3.34
CA HIS A 20 -2.80 26.95 -4.30
C HIS A 20 -1.40 27.18 -4.92
N GLN A 21 -0.53 26.18 -4.83
CA GLN A 21 0.83 26.23 -5.37
C GLN A 21 0.98 25.21 -6.51
N PRO A 22 1.25 25.65 -7.76
CA PRO A 22 1.60 24.73 -8.84
C PRO A 22 2.80 23.89 -8.45
N THR A 23 2.77 22.60 -8.80
CA THR A 23 3.87 21.67 -8.49
C THR A 23 4.10 20.72 -9.64
N ALA A 24 5.20 19.98 -9.59
CA ALA A 24 5.45 18.92 -10.56
C ALA A 24 4.38 17.82 -10.43
N GLU A 25 3.93 17.30 -11.58
CA GLU A 25 3.02 16.16 -11.61
C GLU A 25 3.69 14.89 -11.08
N PRO A 26 2.92 13.89 -10.62
CA PRO A 26 3.43 12.54 -10.45
C PRO A 26 4.15 12.07 -11.72
N ARG A 27 5.16 11.22 -11.60
CA ARG A 27 5.96 10.75 -12.76
C ARG A 27 5.14 9.95 -13.77
N ILE A 28 4.13 9.25 -13.29
CA ILE A 28 3.23 8.44 -14.10
C ILE A 28 1.79 8.92 -13.88
N ASN A 29 1.09 9.13 -14.98
CA ASN A 29 -0.33 9.47 -15.04
C ASN A 29 -1.10 8.33 -15.73
N PHE A 30 -1.68 7.44 -14.92
CA PHE A 30 -2.43 6.29 -15.41
C PHE A 30 -3.79 6.67 -16.03
N ASP A 31 -4.32 7.87 -15.76
CA ASP A 31 -5.56 8.37 -16.39
C ASP A 31 -5.40 8.53 -17.91
N ARG A 32 -4.17 8.51 -18.44
CA ARG A 32 -3.87 8.59 -19.88
C ARG A 32 -3.98 7.26 -20.61
N LEU A 33 -4.03 6.14 -19.89
CA LEU A 33 -4.19 4.82 -20.51
C LEU A 33 -5.57 4.71 -21.16
N PRO A 34 -5.73 3.83 -22.16
CA PRO A 34 -7.05 3.42 -22.62
C PRO A 34 -7.76 2.63 -21.53
N TYR A 35 -9.02 2.98 -21.25
CA TYR A 35 -9.87 2.23 -20.34
C TYR A 35 -11.35 2.57 -20.55
N PHE A 36 -12.24 1.75 -20.03
CA PHE A 36 -13.66 2.03 -20.02
C PHE A 36 -14.07 2.51 -18.62
N ASP A 37 -14.70 3.68 -18.52
CA ASP A 37 -15.00 4.33 -17.22
C ASP A 37 -16.34 3.90 -16.59
N GLY A 38 -17.04 2.94 -17.19
CA GLY A 38 -18.40 2.58 -16.82
C GLY A 38 -19.46 3.15 -17.78
N GLN A 39 -19.12 4.17 -18.57
CA GLN A 39 -20.01 4.83 -19.52
C GLN A 39 -19.45 4.88 -20.93
N LEU A 40 -18.16 5.17 -21.10
CA LEU A 40 -17.52 5.32 -22.40
C LEU A 40 -16.05 4.90 -22.38
N ASP A 41 -15.53 4.55 -23.56
CA ASP A 41 -14.11 4.28 -23.74
C ASP A 41 -13.30 5.58 -23.74
N ARG A 42 -12.34 5.67 -22.82
CA ARG A 42 -11.39 6.77 -22.65
C ARG A 42 -10.09 6.46 -23.38
N ASN A 43 -9.46 7.50 -23.93
CA ASN A 43 -8.14 7.46 -24.54
C ASN A 43 -7.93 6.34 -25.58
N THR A 44 -8.97 5.98 -26.34
CA THR A 44 -8.94 4.87 -27.31
C THR A 44 -7.88 5.00 -28.40
N ALA A 45 -7.42 6.23 -28.66
CA ALA A 45 -6.37 6.51 -29.63
C ALA A 45 -4.94 6.40 -29.06
N VAL A 46 -4.78 6.22 -27.74
CA VAL A 46 -3.48 6.15 -27.07
C VAL A 46 -3.01 4.69 -27.01
N PRO A 47 -1.79 4.35 -27.42
CA PRO A 47 -1.28 2.99 -27.27
C PRO A 47 -0.87 2.67 -25.82
N TYR A 48 -0.87 1.38 -25.44
CA TYR A 48 -0.38 0.93 -24.13
C TYR A 48 1.16 0.93 -24.06
N LEU A 49 1.76 2.13 -24.12
CA LEU A 49 3.20 2.35 -24.02
C LEU A 49 3.53 3.11 -22.73
N GLY A 50 4.69 2.80 -22.14
CA GLY A 50 5.16 3.45 -20.92
C GLY A 50 5.42 4.95 -21.10
N GLU A 51 5.78 5.37 -22.30
CA GLU A 51 6.05 6.76 -22.66
C GLU A 51 4.78 7.63 -22.64
N GLU A 52 3.61 7.07 -22.96
CA GLU A 52 2.34 7.82 -23.05
C GLU A 52 1.82 8.25 -21.67
N ILE A 53 2.13 7.46 -20.65
CA ILE A 53 1.73 7.72 -19.27
C ILE A 53 2.75 8.54 -18.50
N GLN A 54 3.94 8.82 -19.05
CA GLN A 54 4.90 9.69 -18.38
C GLN A 54 4.38 11.13 -18.33
N SER A 55 4.55 11.78 -17.18
CA SER A 55 4.29 13.22 -17.10
C SER A 55 5.27 13.97 -18.00
N ILE A 56 4.76 14.99 -18.69
CA ILE A 56 5.56 15.77 -19.64
C ILE A 56 6.16 16.92 -18.85
N PRO A 57 7.50 17.06 -18.84
CA PRO A 57 8.15 18.17 -18.13
C PRO A 57 7.58 19.53 -18.56
N PHE A 58 7.33 20.40 -17.59
CA PHE A 58 6.91 21.80 -17.80
C PHE A 58 5.51 22.02 -18.40
N ARG A 59 4.63 21.01 -18.43
CA ARG A 59 3.18 21.17 -18.66
C ARG A 59 2.38 21.12 -17.35
N ASN A 60 2.83 21.84 -16.32
CA ASN A 60 2.37 21.66 -14.93
C ASN A 60 1.09 22.45 -14.57
N ASP A 61 0.26 22.81 -15.55
CA ASP A 61 -0.76 23.85 -15.35
C ASP A 61 -1.98 23.36 -14.53
N GLN A 62 -2.13 22.05 -14.33
CA GLN A 62 -3.32 21.46 -13.70
C GLN A 62 -3.07 20.72 -12.37
N VAL A 63 -1.82 20.49 -11.97
CA VAL A 63 -1.50 19.79 -10.71
C VAL A 63 -0.85 20.75 -9.73
N GLY A 64 -1.48 20.95 -8.57
CA GLY A 64 -0.99 21.82 -7.52
C GLY A 64 -1.25 21.29 -6.12
N LEU A 65 -0.51 21.85 -5.17
CA LEU A 65 -0.76 21.70 -3.75
C LEU A 65 -1.83 22.68 -3.32
N LYS A 66 -2.84 22.19 -2.60
CA LYS A 66 -3.90 23.04 -2.05
C LYS A 66 -3.34 23.92 -0.94
N LYS A 67 -4.11 24.94 -0.55
CA LYS A 67 -3.81 25.68 0.68
C LYS A 67 -3.82 24.72 1.88
N GLY A 68 -2.85 24.86 2.78
CA GLY A 68 -2.76 24.07 4.01
C GLY A 68 -1.34 23.61 4.29
N LEU A 69 -1.20 22.63 5.19
CA LEU A 69 0.07 22.03 5.56
C LEU A 69 0.22 20.69 4.84
N HIS A 70 1.30 20.54 4.08
CA HIS A 70 1.66 19.29 3.42
C HIS A 70 2.79 18.62 4.19
N LEU A 71 2.55 17.39 4.60
CA LEU A 71 3.50 16.55 5.32
C LEU A 71 3.99 15.46 4.37
N HIS A 72 5.30 15.22 4.37
CA HIS A 72 5.94 14.11 3.66
C HIS A 72 6.96 13.48 4.60
N TRP A 73 6.82 12.20 4.90
CA TRP A 73 7.80 11.51 5.74
C TRP A 73 8.67 10.56 4.93
N HIS A 74 9.95 10.55 5.25
CA HIS A 74 10.92 9.65 4.63
C HIS A 74 11.04 8.38 5.46
N LEU A 75 11.01 7.26 4.75
CA LEU A 75 11.15 5.95 5.35
C LEU A 75 12.62 5.71 5.74
N PRO A 76 12.90 5.06 6.89
CA PRO A 76 14.25 4.74 7.32
C PRO A 76 15.04 3.94 6.29
N GLU A 77 16.37 4.05 6.33
CA GLU A 77 17.29 3.36 5.40
C GLU A 77 17.06 1.84 5.32
N ALA A 78 16.71 1.22 6.45
CA ALA A 78 16.38 -0.19 6.52
C ALA A 78 15.16 -0.56 5.66
N LEU A 79 14.26 0.39 5.37
CA LEU A 79 13.08 0.20 4.53
C LEU A 79 13.31 0.61 3.07
N THR A 80 14.34 1.40 2.79
CA THR A 80 14.65 1.94 1.45
C THR A 80 15.71 1.15 0.69
N ARG A 81 16.13 0.00 1.22
CA ARG A 81 17.11 -0.89 0.59
C ARG A 81 16.53 -2.27 0.33
N SER A 82 16.92 -2.83 -0.80
CA SER A 82 16.67 -4.23 -1.09
C SER A 82 17.50 -5.11 -0.15
N GLN A 83 16.86 -6.10 0.45
CA GLN A 83 17.48 -7.02 1.41
C GLN A 83 16.84 -8.40 1.30
N ALA A 84 17.61 -9.44 1.61
CA ALA A 84 17.08 -10.78 1.76
C ALA A 84 16.43 -10.87 3.14
N GLN A 85 15.10 -10.92 3.18
CA GLN A 85 14.35 -11.10 4.42
C GLN A 85 13.58 -12.43 4.39
N PRO A 86 13.52 -13.13 5.53
CA PRO A 86 12.75 -14.37 5.66
C PRO A 86 11.26 -14.02 5.75
N MET A 87 10.63 -13.73 4.61
CA MET A 87 9.23 -13.29 4.52
C MET A 87 8.41 -14.29 3.69
N LEU A 88 7.19 -14.56 4.15
CA LEU A 88 6.20 -15.36 3.47
C LEU A 88 5.01 -14.48 3.08
N TYR A 89 4.83 -14.30 1.77
CA TYR A 89 3.69 -13.58 1.22
C TYR A 89 2.54 -14.55 0.98
N PHE A 90 1.35 -14.22 1.48
CA PHE A 90 0.17 -15.07 1.33
C PHE A 90 -0.21 -15.27 -0.14
N ARG A 91 -0.03 -14.26 -0.99
CA ARG A 91 -0.23 -14.39 -2.44
C ARG A 91 0.62 -15.50 -3.06
N GLU A 92 1.87 -15.66 -2.64
CA GLU A 92 2.73 -16.72 -3.16
C GLU A 92 2.22 -18.11 -2.76
N MET A 93 1.59 -18.24 -1.60
CA MET A 93 0.88 -19.46 -1.22
C MET A 93 -0.35 -19.69 -2.10
N LYS A 94 -1.15 -18.65 -2.39
CA LYS A 94 -2.31 -18.74 -3.29
C LYS A 94 -1.94 -19.11 -4.74
N LYS A 95 -0.70 -18.88 -5.16
CA LYS A 95 -0.19 -19.38 -6.45
C LYS A 95 0.06 -20.89 -6.43
N ALA A 96 0.42 -21.44 -5.27
CA ALA A 96 0.74 -22.86 -5.10
C ALA A 96 -0.47 -23.71 -4.64
N LEU A 97 -1.46 -23.07 -4.02
CA LEU A 97 -2.58 -23.71 -3.32
C LEU A 97 -3.89 -22.97 -3.59
N PRO A 98 -5.04 -23.67 -3.65
CA PRO A 98 -6.36 -23.04 -3.55
C PRO A 98 -6.46 -22.18 -2.28
N GLU A 99 -7.22 -21.09 -2.32
CA GLU A 99 -7.28 -20.09 -1.25
C GLU A 99 -7.67 -20.68 0.12
N GLU A 100 -8.69 -21.53 0.17
CA GLU A 100 -9.09 -22.21 1.41
C GLU A 100 -7.98 -23.13 1.98
N GLU A 101 -7.20 -23.77 1.10
CA GLU A 101 -6.09 -24.63 1.50
C GLU A 101 -4.90 -23.78 1.97
N ALA A 102 -4.63 -22.66 1.29
CA ALA A 102 -3.61 -21.68 1.68
C ALA A 102 -3.90 -21.09 3.07
N ALA A 103 -5.15 -20.70 3.35
CA ALA A 103 -5.58 -20.17 4.64
C ALA A 103 -5.37 -21.20 5.77
N LYS A 104 -5.79 -22.46 5.56
CA LYS A 104 -5.55 -23.55 6.52
C LYS A 104 -4.07 -23.76 6.82
N VAL A 105 -3.22 -23.70 5.79
CA VAL A 105 -1.77 -23.84 5.97
C VAL A 105 -1.19 -22.64 6.73
N TRP A 106 -1.64 -21.43 6.44
CA TRP A 106 -1.21 -20.21 7.15
C TRP A 106 -1.53 -20.27 8.64
N ASP A 107 -2.76 -20.66 8.99
CA ASP A 107 -3.19 -20.80 10.39
C ASP A 107 -2.38 -21.88 11.12
N TRP A 108 -2.13 -23.01 10.44
CA TRP A 108 -1.32 -24.10 10.99
C TRP A 108 0.13 -23.64 11.26
N LEU A 109 0.75 -22.94 10.30
CA LEU A 109 2.12 -22.42 10.44
C LEU A 109 2.21 -21.40 11.58
N THR A 110 1.21 -20.52 11.70
CA THR A 110 1.12 -19.53 12.78
C THR A 110 0.99 -20.22 14.14
N LYS A 111 0.13 -21.26 14.24
CA LYS A 111 -0.05 -22.04 15.47
C LYS A 111 1.21 -22.82 15.89
N LYS A 112 2.03 -23.25 14.93
CA LYS A 112 3.33 -23.90 15.19
C LYS A 112 4.45 -22.89 15.47
N GLU A 113 4.16 -21.59 15.45
CA GLU A 113 5.14 -20.50 15.60
C GLU A 113 6.27 -20.55 14.55
N TRP A 114 5.99 -21.11 13.38
CA TRP A 114 6.94 -21.15 12.26
C TRP A 114 6.92 -19.86 11.47
N ILE A 115 5.81 -19.13 11.55
CA ILE A 115 5.65 -17.80 10.99
C ILE A 115 4.98 -16.88 12.02
N TYR A 116 5.18 -15.57 11.85
CA TYR A 116 4.49 -14.53 12.59
C TYR A 116 3.81 -13.56 11.63
N PRO A 117 2.46 -13.49 11.61
CA PRO A 117 1.74 -12.54 10.76
C PRO A 117 2.14 -11.11 11.08
N LEU A 118 2.69 -10.41 10.08
CA LEU A 118 3.08 -9.00 10.17
C LEU A 118 1.98 -8.08 9.65
N ILE A 119 1.35 -8.50 8.55
CA ILE A 119 0.16 -7.86 7.98
C ILE A 119 -0.84 -8.99 7.77
N ASP A 120 -1.95 -8.91 8.51
CA ASP A 120 -2.93 -9.98 8.56
C ASP A 120 -3.42 -10.36 7.16
N GLY A 121 -3.47 -11.67 6.89
CA GLY A 121 -3.85 -12.25 5.60
C GLY A 121 -2.94 -11.91 4.40
N LYS A 122 -1.83 -11.17 4.57
CA LYS A 122 -0.97 -10.72 3.45
C LYS A 122 0.48 -11.15 3.60
N LEU A 123 1.05 -11.03 4.80
CA LEU A 123 2.48 -11.14 5.01
C LEU A 123 2.80 -11.68 6.40
N ALA A 124 3.74 -12.61 6.46
CA ALA A 124 4.31 -13.09 7.70
C ALA A 124 5.84 -13.11 7.64
N GLY A 125 6.48 -12.84 8.78
CA GLY A 125 7.88 -13.18 8.98
C GLY A 125 8.02 -14.68 9.21
N ILE A 126 8.98 -15.31 8.55
CA ILE A 126 9.35 -16.70 8.78
C ILE A 126 10.28 -16.74 10.00
N LEU A 127 9.88 -17.49 11.02
CA LEU A 127 10.63 -17.64 12.28
C LEU A 127 11.47 -18.92 12.31
N ILE A 128 11.05 -19.94 11.57
CA ILE A 128 11.78 -21.21 11.47
C ILE A 128 12.97 -21.10 10.51
N ASP A 129 14.13 -21.59 10.94
CA ASP A 129 15.34 -21.66 10.11
C ASP A 129 15.17 -22.67 8.95
N PRO A 130 15.62 -22.39 7.71
CA PRO A 130 15.34 -23.26 6.56
C PRO A 130 15.84 -24.73 6.71
N PRO A 131 17.04 -25.02 7.25
CA PRO A 131 17.44 -26.36 7.66
C PRO A 131 16.45 -27.05 8.61
N GLN A 132 16.00 -26.35 9.67
CA GLN A 132 15.04 -26.89 10.64
C GLN A 132 13.69 -27.18 9.99
N PHE A 133 13.20 -26.28 9.14
CA PHE A 133 11.98 -26.47 8.37
C PHE A 133 12.06 -27.73 7.51
N ARG A 134 13.14 -27.91 6.75
CA ARG A 134 13.35 -29.09 5.89
C ARG A 134 13.35 -30.40 6.69
N ALA A 135 13.96 -30.40 7.88
CA ALA A 135 14.00 -31.58 8.73
C ALA A 135 12.64 -31.92 9.34
N ALA A 136 11.84 -30.92 9.70
CA ALA A 136 10.51 -31.09 10.31
C ALA A 136 9.40 -31.37 9.29
N LEU A 137 9.60 -30.98 8.02
CA LEU A 137 8.59 -31.06 6.96
C LEU A 137 8.00 -32.47 6.76
N PRO A 138 8.76 -33.59 6.73
CA PRO A 138 8.19 -34.91 6.49
C PRO A 138 7.19 -35.36 7.56
N GLU A 139 7.42 -34.99 8.82
CA GLU A 139 6.49 -35.29 9.92
C GLU A 139 5.28 -34.35 9.87
N ALA A 140 5.53 -33.05 9.68
CA ALA A 140 4.47 -32.05 9.55
C ALA A 140 3.51 -32.32 8.37
N ALA A 141 4.04 -32.81 7.23
CA ALA A 141 3.26 -33.16 6.05
C ALA A 141 2.31 -34.36 6.26
N LYS A 142 2.51 -35.16 7.32
CA LYS A 142 1.55 -36.19 7.73
C LYS A 142 0.29 -35.57 8.34
N GLU A 143 0.43 -34.48 9.08
CA GLU A 143 -0.70 -33.70 9.59
C GLU A 143 -1.36 -32.89 8.47
N LEU A 144 -0.55 -32.26 7.60
CA LEU A 144 -1.03 -31.36 6.55
C LEU A 144 -0.21 -31.51 5.27
N ARG A 145 -0.67 -32.38 4.36
CA ARG A 145 0.03 -32.72 3.09
C ARG A 145 0.38 -31.51 2.22
N SER A 146 -0.43 -30.46 2.29
CA SER A 146 -0.28 -29.22 1.52
C SER A 146 1.01 -28.47 1.81
N LEU A 147 1.67 -28.73 2.95
CA LEU A 147 2.95 -28.13 3.32
C LEU A 147 4.05 -28.43 2.30
N GLU A 148 4.05 -29.62 1.68
CA GLU A 148 5.03 -29.99 0.65
C GLU A 148 4.97 -29.07 -0.58
N LYS A 149 3.77 -28.59 -0.92
CA LYS A 149 3.56 -27.72 -2.08
C LYS A 149 4.13 -26.31 -1.88
N ILE A 150 4.39 -25.90 -0.63
CA ILE A 150 4.92 -24.57 -0.30
C ILE A 150 6.37 -24.61 0.19
N ARG A 151 7.04 -25.77 0.15
CA ARG A 151 8.41 -25.94 0.65
C ARG A 151 9.39 -24.93 0.07
N GLU A 152 9.28 -24.66 -1.23
CA GLU A 152 10.17 -23.73 -1.95
C GLU A 152 10.00 -22.29 -1.46
N LEU A 153 8.86 -21.94 -0.84
CA LEU A 153 8.62 -20.60 -0.32
C LEU A 153 9.43 -20.28 0.95
N PHE A 154 9.94 -21.32 1.65
CA PHE A 154 10.80 -21.22 2.84
C PHE A 154 12.30 -21.25 2.51
N LEU A 155 12.66 -21.37 1.22
CA LEU A 155 14.05 -21.27 0.80
C LEU A 155 14.51 -19.81 0.76
N PRO A 156 15.82 -19.54 0.93
CA PRO A 156 16.37 -18.19 0.81
C PRO A 156 15.98 -17.58 -0.54
N ARG A 157 15.25 -16.45 -0.50
CA ARG A 157 14.82 -15.73 -1.70
C ARG A 157 15.83 -14.69 -2.13
N ASN A 158 15.67 -14.22 -3.37
CA ASN A 158 16.32 -13.03 -3.89
C ASN A 158 16.01 -11.81 -3.00
N THR A 159 16.93 -10.84 -3.03
CA THR A 159 16.76 -9.56 -2.33
C THR A 159 15.53 -8.82 -2.85
N GLN A 160 14.68 -8.35 -1.95
CA GLN A 160 13.49 -7.56 -2.25
C GLN A 160 13.42 -6.33 -1.36
N PHE A 161 12.67 -5.31 -1.77
CA PHE A 161 12.39 -4.19 -0.88
C PHE A 161 11.44 -4.66 0.22
N PRO A 162 11.73 -4.32 1.49
CA PRO A 162 10.90 -4.72 2.60
C PRO A 162 9.53 -4.02 2.51
N PRO A 163 8.49 -4.66 3.06
CA PRO A 163 7.21 -4.03 3.26
C PRO A 163 7.32 -2.89 4.27
N VAL A 164 6.53 -1.84 4.08
CA VAL A 164 6.57 -0.61 4.89
C VAL A 164 5.23 -0.38 5.60
N PRO A 165 5.19 0.44 6.66
CA PRO A 165 3.93 0.70 7.37
C PRO A 165 2.85 1.28 6.46
N ASN A 166 1.60 0.82 6.66
CA ASN A 166 0.41 1.26 5.92
C ASN A 166 -0.65 1.95 6.81
N ARG A 167 -0.34 2.17 8.09
CA ARG A 167 -1.18 2.88 9.06
C ARG A 167 -0.33 3.90 9.81
N TRP A 168 -0.74 5.16 9.75
CA TRP A 168 -0.04 6.26 10.40
C TRP A 168 -0.97 7.00 11.34
N ILE A 169 -0.52 7.21 12.58
CA ILE A 169 -1.20 8.12 13.51
C ILE A 169 -0.46 9.44 13.47
N ILE A 170 -1.15 10.49 13.03
CA ILE A 170 -0.63 11.85 12.94
C ILE A 170 -1.21 12.64 14.12
N VAL A 171 -0.33 13.15 14.97
CA VAL A 171 -0.70 13.91 16.16
C VAL A 171 -0.20 15.34 16.01
N LYS A 172 -1.13 16.27 15.83
CA LYS A 172 -0.84 17.71 15.83
C LYS A 172 -1.06 18.26 17.23
N ARG A 173 -0.03 18.90 17.77
CA ARG A 173 -0.07 19.47 19.12
C ARG A 173 0.70 20.78 19.14
N ARG A 174 0.13 21.78 19.80
CA ARG A 174 0.84 23.00 20.16
C ARG A 174 1.69 22.77 21.40
N GLU A 175 2.89 23.31 21.40
CA GLU A 175 3.75 23.26 22.58
C GLU A 175 3.04 23.85 23.80
N GLY A 176 3.16 23.17 24.95
CA GLY A 176 2.47 23.54 26.19
C GLY A 176 0.97 23.21 26.26
N ALA A 177 0.33 22.75 25.18
CA ALA A 177 -1.08 22.39 25.21
C ALA A 177 -1.34 21.05 25.93
N PRO A 178 -2.36 20.98 26.81
CA PRO A 178 -2.65 19.78 27.62
C PRO A 178 -3.10 18.59 26.76
N ALA A 179 -3.66 18.83 25.58
CA ALA A 179 -4.16 17.82 24.66
C ALA A 179 -3.71 18.13 23.22
N PRO A 180 -3.66 17.11 22.32
CA PRO A 180 -3.44 17.35 20.90
C PRO A 180 -4.60 18.16 20.29
N GLU A 181 -4.27 19.04 19.34
CA GLU A 181 -5.25 19.81 18.56
C GLU A 181 -5.98 18.91 17.55
N LYS A 182 -5.27 17.91 17.02
CA LYS A 182 -5.80 16.99 16.01
C LYS A 182 -5.09 15.64 16.11
N VAL A 183 -5.85 14.56 16.01
CA VAL A 183 -5.33 13.19 15.91
C VAL A 183 -6.01 12.51 14.74
N VAL A 184 -5.22 12.11 13.75
CA VAL A 184 -5.71 11.50 12.51
C VAL A 184 -5.05 10.15 12.33
N VAL A 185 -5.84 9.16 11.91
CA VAL A 185 -5.33 7.88 11.40
C VAL A 185 -5.41 7.92 9.89
N LEU A 186 -4.28 7.72 9.20
CA LEU A 186 -4.19 7.59 7.76
C LEU A 186 -4.02 6.11 7.37
N GLU A 187 -4.81 5.68 6.39
CA GLU A 187 -4.68 4.36 5.75
C GLU A 187 -4.00 4.52 4.39
N SER A 188 -2.72 4.16 4.31
CA SER A 188 -1.89 4.38 3.12
C SER A 188 -2.12 3.36 2.00
N ASP A 189 -2.63 2.18 2.33
CA ASP A 189 -2.90 1.10 1.36
C ASP A 189 -4.37 1.00 0.95
N PHE A 190 -5.21 1.97 1.36
CA PHE A 190 -6.63 2.02 0.98
C PHE A 190 -6.78 2.33 -0.51
N LEU A 191 -7.62 1.56 -1.19
CA LEU A 191 -7.96 1.75 -2.60
C LEU A 191 -9.34 2.39 -2.73
N HIS A 192 -9.39 3.62 -3.21
CA HIS A 192 -10.65 4.32 -3.47
C HIS A 192 -11.42 3.63 -4.59
N PRO A 193 -12.75 3.50 -4.48
CA PRO A 193 -13.57 2.95 -5.56
C PRO A 193 -13.36 3.72 -6.87
N PHE A 194 -13.23 2.99 -7.99
CA PHE A 194 -12.89 3.61 -9.28
C PHE A 194 -13.91 4.66 -9.78
N HIS A 195 -15.14 4.63 -9.27
CA HIS A 195 -16.23 5.52 -9.68
C HIS A 195 -16.31 6.82 -8.86
N GLU A 196 -15.50 6.98 -7.81
CA GLU A 196 -15.50 8.18 -6.94
C GLU A 196 -14.59 9.31 -7.47
N GLY A 197 -13.93 9.11 -8.62
CA GLY A 197 -13.00 10.09 -9.19
C GLY A 197 -11.68 10.16 -8.42
N ASN A 198 -10.93 11.27 -8.58
CA ASN A 198 -9.66 11.50 -7.89
C ASN A 198 -9.87 12.22 -6.54
N PRO A 199 -9.73 11.52 -5.39
CA PRO A 199 -9.56 12.22 -4.13
C PRO A 199 -8.22 12.96 -4.16
N HIS A 200 -8.24 14.29 -4.05
CA HIS A 200 -7.06 15.15 -4.19
C HIS A 200 -5.81 14.74 -3.37
N ASP A 201 -5.99 14.02 -2.27
CA ASP A 201 -4.93 13.56 -1.38
C ASP A 201 -4.63 12.07 -1.56
N SER A 202 -4.75 11.56 -2.78
CA SER A 202 -4.45 10.18 -3.15
C SER A 202 -3.46 10.12 -4.31
N THR A 203 -2.99 8.93 -4.65
CA THR A 203 -2.05 8.72 -5.76
C THR A 203 -2.63 7.70 -6.73
N PRO A 204 -2.67 7.96 -8.05
CA PRO A 204 -3.08 6.95 -9.00
C PRO A 204 -2.10 5.77 -8.95
N PHE A 205 -2.63 4.57 -8.79
CA PHE A 205 -1.86 3.35 -8.61
C PHE A 205 -2.41 2.26 -9.52
N PRO A 206 -1.55 1.57 -10.29
CA PRO A 206 -2.02 0.55 -11.22
C PRO A 206 -2.57 -0.63 -10.43
N VAL A 207 -3.76 -1.08 -10.83
CA VAL A 207 -4.36 -2.31 -10.33
C VAL A 207 -4.61 -3.20 -11.53
N GLY A 208 -4.59 -4.53 -11.32
CA GLY A 208 -5.02 -5.43 -12.38
C GLY A 208 -6.45 -5.10 -12.80
N TYR A 209 -6.81 -5.41 -14.05
CA TYR A 209 -8.21 -5.34 -14.47
C TYR A 209 -9.05 -6.15 -13.48
N GLU A 210 -9.98 -5.49 -12.79
CA GLU A 210 -10.90 -6.19 -11.90
C GLU A 210 -11.66 -7.21 -12.75
N LYS A 211 -11.62 -8.48 -12.35
CA LYS A 211 -12.50 -9.49 -12.96
C LYS A 211 -13.95 -9.02 -12.75
N PRO A 212 -14.85 -9.26 -13.71
CA PRO A 212 -16.27 -9.02 -13.51
C PRO A 212 -16.71 -9.60 -12.16
N ARG A 213 -17.49 -8.84 -11.37
CA ARG A 213 -18.04 -9.36 -10.11
C ARG A 213 -18.75 -10.69 -10.38
N PRO A 214 -18.71 -11.68 -9.47
CA PRO A 214 -19.50 -12.90 -9.64
C PRO A 214 -20.97 -12.56 -9.90
N GLY A 215 -21.51 -12.95 -11.05
CA GLY A 215 -22.87 -12.63 -11.50
C GLY A 215 -23.03 -11.38 -12.38
N ALA A 216 -21.95 -10.65 -12.65
CA ALA A 216 -21.93 -9.66 -13.71
C ALA A 216 -21.90 -10.39 -15.08
N PRO A 217 -22.62 -9.91 -16.12
CA PRO A 217 -22.57 -10.53 -17.44
C PRO A 217 -21.12 -10.60 -17.91
N ASP A 218 -20.75 -11.63 -18.69
CA ASP A 218 -19.39 -11.90 -19.22
C ASP A 218 -18.79 -10.76 -20.07
N GLN A 219 -19.49 -9.63 -20.19
CA GLN A 219 -19.14 -8.39 -20.89
C GLN A 219 -19.20 -7.16 -19.97
N ALA A 220 -19.13 -7.34 -18.65
CA ALA A 220 -19.12 -6.22 -17.72
C ALA A 220 -17.88 -5.33 -17.97
N PRO A 221 -18.04 -4.00 -17.85
CA PRO A 221 -16.99 -2.98 -18.00
C PRO A 221 -15.62 -3.43 -17.49
N THR A 222 -14.59 -3.39 -18.33
CA THR A 222 -13.20 -3.44 -17.87
C THR A 222 -12.94 -2.17 -17.07
N ASN A 223 -12.92 -2.27 -15.73
CA ASN A 223 -12.61 -1.14 -14.85
C ASN A 223 -11.27 -0.50 -15.25
N PRO A 224 -11.04 0.79 -14.91
CA PRO A 224 -9.76 1.44 -15.17
C PRO A 224 -8.60 0.58 -14.65
N PRO A 225 -7.47 0.47 -15.38
CA PRO A 225 -6.30 -0.31 -14.97
C PRO A 225 -5.53 0.34 -13.80
N PHE A 226 -6.19 1.22 -13.05
CA PHE A 226 -5.67 1.94 -11.92
C PHE A 226 -6.80 2.34 -10.99
N ARG A 227 -6.46 2.55 -9.72
CA ARG A 227 -7.32 3.15 -8.71
C ARG A 227 -6.51 4.19 -7.95
N TYR A 228 -7.20 5.03 -7.21
CA TYR A 228 -6.55 5.98 -6.33
C TYR A 228 -6.18 5.31 -5.01
N LEU A 229 -4.92 5.43 -4.61
CA LEU A 229 -4.31 4.80 -3.44
C LEU A 229 -4.05 5.84 -2.35
N GLY A 230 -4.33 5.45 -1.10
CA GLY A 230 -4.03 6.23 0.09
C GLY A 230 -4.96 7.44 0.28
N GLY A 231 -4.67 8.26 1.28
CA GLY A 231 -5.42 9.49 1.56
C GLY A 231 -6.71 9.28 2.35
N LYS A 232 -7.08 8.03 2.68
CA LYS A 232 -8.23 7.77 3.54
C LYS A 232 -7.85 8.05 4.99
N THR A 233 -8.54 9.02 5.59
CA THR A 233 -8.27 9.47 6.96
C THR A 233 -9.49 9.33 7.86
N TYR A 234 -9.23 9.07 9.14
CA TYR A 234 -10.23 8.98 10.20
C TYR A 234 -9.77 9.75 11.44
N THR A 235 -10.69 10.21 12.27
CA THR A 235 -10.36 10.49 13.67
C THR A 235 -10.01 9.16 14.38
N LEU A 236 -9.32 9.25 15.51
CA LEU A 236 -8.91 8.05 16.25
C LEU A 236 -10.11 7.21 16.72
N ASP A 237 -11.23 7.84 17.09
CA ASP A 237 -12.41 7.12 17.59
C ASP A 237 -13.26 6.53 16.47
N GLU A 238 -13.36 7.22 15.33
CA GLU A 238 -13.94 6.64 14.11
C GLU A 238 -13.14 5.41 13.68
N TRP A 239 -11.80 5.49 13.65
CA TRP A 239 -10.98 4.37 13.20
C TRP A 239 -11.17 3.11 14.07
N LYS A 240 -11.31 3.27 15.39
CA LYS A 240 -11.56 2.14 16.32
C LYS A 240 -12.92 1.47 16.12
N THR A 241 -13.90 2.20 15.56
CA THR A 241 -15.29 1.75 15.43
C THR A 241 -15.69 1.47 13.99
N THR A 242 -14.87 1.88 13.03
CA THR A 242 -15.11 1.68 11.60
C THR A 242 -14.91 0.20 11.25
N PRO A 243 -15.93 -0.47 10.69
CA PRO A 243 -15.75 -1.83 10.19
C PRO A 243 -14.76 -1.81 9.01
N ALA A 244 -13.90 -2.83 8.93
CA ALA A 244 -12.91 -3.01 7.87
C ALA A 244 -13.56 -3.40 6.52
N ASN A 245 -14.46 -2.56 6.01
CA ASN A 245 -15.21 -2.77 4.77
C ASN A 245 -14.57 -2.06 3.56
N GLY A 246 -13.37 -1.51 3.73
CA GLY A 246 -12.58 -0.90 2.67
C GLY A 246 -11.88 -1.93 1.79
N GLU A 247 -11.57 -1.54 0.57
CA GLU A 247 -10.63 -2.30 -0.28
C GLU A 247 -9.21 -1.77 -0.06
N TYR A 248 -8.25 -2.69 -0.02
CA TYR A 248 -6.85 -2.40 0.26
C TYR A 248 -5.94 -3.13 -0.72
N LEU A 249 -4.72 -2.64 -0.92
CA LEU A 249 -3.74 -3.33 -1.75
C LEU A 249 -3.54 -4.78 -1.31
N GLU A 250 -3.59 -5.72 -2.26
CA GLU A 250 -3.34 -7.13 -1.98
C GLU A 250 -1.90 -7.34 -1.48
N ASP A 251 -0.94 -6.67 -2.13
CA ASP A 251 0.45 -6.69 -1.72
C ASP A 251 0.75 -5.61 -0.68
N PRO A 252 1.60 -5.92 0.32
CA PRO A 252 2.17 -4.89 1.18
C PRO A 252 2.86 -3.77 0.40
N LEU A 253 2.66 -2.53 0.86
CA LEU A 253 3.38 -1.37 0.31
C LEU A 253 4.88 -1.55 0.47
N THR A 254 5.63 -1.08 -0.53
CA THR A 254 7.09 -0.89 -0.44
C THR A 254 7.44 0.54 -0.80
N VAL A 255 8.70 0.94 -0.59
CA VAL A 255 9.21 2.26 -0.99
C VAL A 255 9.09 2.55 -2.49
N LEU A 256 8.94 1.51 -3.32
CA LEU A 256 8.82 1.63 -4.77
C LEU A 256 7.37 1.82 -5.24
N GLY A 257 6.38 1.66 -4.36
CA GLY A 257 4.97 1.64 -4.77
C GLY A 257 4.72 0.63 -5.89
N TYR A 258 4.38 1.12 -7.08
CA TYR A 258 4.16 0.32 -8.28
C TYR A 258 5.45 -0.03 -9.08
N GLY A 259 6.63 0.19 -8.49
CA GLY A 259 7.92 -0.07 -9.11
C GLY A 259 8.69 1.19 -9.52
N GLU A 260 8.23 2.38 -9.15
CA GLU A 260 8.93 3.64 -9.42
C GLU A 260 9.97 3.92 -8.31
N PRO A 261 11.28 4.01 -8.63
CA PRO A 261 12.34 4.24 -7.64
C PRO A 261 12.19 5.51 -6.81
N THR A 262 11.53 6.53 -7.35
CA THR A 262 11.28 7.80 -6.65
C THR A 262 9.95 7.84 -5.92
N PHE A 263 9.16 6.76 -5.90
CA PHE A 263 7.79 6.75 -5.38
C PHE A 263 7.70 7.32 -3.96
N ALA A 264 8.45 6.77 -3.00
CA ALA A 264 8.42 7.26 -1.62
C ALA A 264 9.21 8.57 -1.39
N ALA A 265 10.10 8.93 -2.31
CA ALA A 265 10.99 10.09 -2.18
C ALA A 265 10.44 11.36 -2.83
N PHE A 266 9.44 11.25 -3.71
CA PHE A 266 8.88 12.36 -4.45
C PHE A 266 7.42 12.57 -4.04
N TYR A 267 7.16 13.59 -3.22
CA TYR A 267 5.84 13.83 -2.61
C TYR A 267 4.64 13.71 -3.58
N PRO A 268 4.65 14.25 -4.82
CA PRO A 268 3.57 14.05 -5.77
C PRO A 268 3.23 12.58 -6.08
N ASN A 269 4.20 11.67 -6.02
CA ASN A 269 3.98 10.23 -6.21
C ASN A 269 3.38 9.53 -4.99
N CYS A 270 3.28 10.16 -3.82
CA CYS A 270 2.87 9.46 -2.59
C CYS A 270 2.09 10.31 -1.60
N ARG A 271 1.38 11.35 -2.06
CA ARG A 271 0.73 12.38 -1.20
C ARG A 271 -0.22 11.83 -0.13
N GLY A 272 -0.90 10.72 -0.42
CA GLY A 272 -1.79 10.02 0.50
C GLY A 272 -1.22 8.73 1.09
N VAL A 273 0.01 8.37 0.71
CA VAL A 273 0.63 7.09 1.06
C VAL A 273 1.72 7.32 2.10
N PHE A 274 2.70 8.18 1.80
CA PHE A 274 3.77 8.60 2.71
C PHE A 274 3.71 10.09 3.01
N GLY A 275 2.50 10.65 2.93
CA GLY A 275 2.26 12.04 3.21
C GLY A 275 0.82 12.28 3.62
N TRP A 276 0.54 13.52 4.01
CA TRP A 276 -0.80 13.96 4.39
C TRP A 276 -0.95 15.47 4.18
N HIS A 277 -2.18 15.90 3.88
CA HIS A 277 -2.55 17.32 3.75
C HIS A 277 -3.48 17.71 4.91
N ASP A 278 -3.09 18.71 5.70
CA ASP A 278 -3.94 19.37 6.70
C ASP A 278 -4.50 20.69 6.12
N PRO A 279 -5.77 20.73 5.66
CA PRO A 279 -6.36 21.95 5.11
C PRO A 279 -6.67 23.01 6.18
N ASP A 280 -6.72 22.61 7.46
CA ASP A 280 -7.24 23.44 8.55
C ASP A 280 -6.19 24.41 9.12
N VAL A 281 -4.96 24.43 8.58
CA VAL A 281 -3.91 25.33 9.02
C VAL A 281 -4.10 26.71 8.40
N GLN A 282 -4.40 27.69 9.24
CA GLN A 282 -4.29 29.11 8.89
C GLN A 282 -2.88 29.60 9.20
N ALA A 283 -2.35 30.51 8.38
CA ALA A 283 -1.13 31.23 8.71
C ALA A 283 -1.38 32.00 10.02
N GLY A 284 -0.51 31.77 11.02
CA GLY A 284 -0.51 32.54 12.26
C GLY A 284 -0.01 33.96 12.06
#